data_AF-A0A1G7MUR7-F1
#
_entry.id   AF-A0A1G7MUR7-F1
#
_cell.length_a   1.000
_cell.length_b   1.000
_cell.length_c   1.000
_cell.angle_alpha   90.00
_cell.angle_beta   90.00
_cell.angle_gamma   90.00
#
_symmetry.space_group_name_H-M   'P 1'
#
loop_
_entity.id
_entity.type
_entity.pdbx_description
1 polymer ?
#
loop_
_entity_poly.entity_id
_entity_poly.type
_entity_poly.pdbx_seq_one_letter_code
_entity_poly.pdbx_strand_id
1 'polypeptide(L)' 'MTQTASTPLALRWEYRHVSVPKSLPRRSAGRARSGAGRPAPWHLHWFRSAGADPFSSATLYRCRCGQVRPGF' A
#
# COMPACT_ATOMS: atom_id res chain seq x y z
N MET A 1 51.38 -46.08 1.72
CA MET A 1 49.95 -45.74 1.52
C MET A 1 49.76 -44.32 2.06
N THR A 2 49.81 -43.32 1.18
CA THR A 2 49.85 -41.90 1.55
C THR A 2 48.44 -41.33 1.47
N GLN A 3 47.87 -40.91 2.60
CA GLN A 3 46.52 -40.35 2.69
C GLN A 3 46.55 -38.88 2.24
N THR A 4 45.96 -38.58 1.08
CA THR A 4 45.72 -37.21 0.64
C THR A 4 44.51 -36.66 1.38
N ALA A 5 44.73 -35.73 2.31
CA ALA A 5 43.67 -35.05 3.04
C ALA A 5 42.89 -34.12 2.11
N SER A 6 41.61 -34.42 1.90
CA SER A 6 40.67 -33.60 1.13
C SER A 6 40.42 -32.26 1.83
N THR A 7 40.79 -31.15 1.19
CA THR A 7 40.48 -29.80 1.65
C THR A 7 38.96 -29.59 1.67
N PRO A 8 38.32 -29.22 2.80
CA PRO A 8 36.91 -28.87 2.79
C PRO A 8 36.72 -27.57 2.00
N LEU A 9 35.88 -27.64 0.96
CA LEU A 9 35.43 -26.50 0.18
C LEU A 9 34.80 -25.47 1.14
N ALA A 10 35.56 -24.43 1.47
CA ALA A 10 35.06 -23.29 2.20
C ALA A 10 33.85 -22.74 1.43
N LEU A 11 32.67 -22.80 2.06
CA LEU A 11 31.43 -22.21 1.57
C LEU A 11 31.65 -20.70 1.41
N ARG A 12 31.99 -20.31 0.19
CA ARG A 12 32.34 -18.95 -0.18
C ARG A 12 31.03 -18.21 -0.42
N TRP A 13 30.56 -17.49 0.61
CA TRP A 13 29.38 -16.64 0.51
C TRP A 13 29.72 -15.42 -0.36
N GLU A 14 29.18 -15.37 -1.58
CA GLU A 14 29.25 -14.19 -2.43
C GLU A 14 28.12 -13.23 -2.08
N TYR A 15 28.47 -12.15 -1.38
CA TYR A 15 27.55 -11.08 -1.07
C TYR A 15 27.29 -10.25 -2.33
N ARG A 16 26.06 -10.35 -2.88
CA ARG A 16 25.69 -9.64 -4.11
C ARG A 16 24.86 -8.42 -3.77
N HIS A 17 25.42 -7.24 -3.99
CA HIS A 17 24.69 -5.98 -3.88
C HIS A 17 23.73 -5.82 -5.06
N VAL A 18 22.46 -5.56 -4.76
CA VAL A 18 21.46 -5.16 -5.75
C VAL A 18 21.16 -3.69 -5.53
N SER A 19 21.46 -2.86 -6.51
CA SER A 19 21.16 -1.43 -6.49
C SER A 19 19.67 -1.22 -6.77
N VAL A 20 18.94 -0.70 -5.77
CA VAL A 20 17.53 -0.32 -5.92
C VAL A 20 17.47 1.06 -6.58
N PRO A 21 16.78 1.22 -7.72
CA PRO A 21 16.60 2.54 -8.32
C PRO A 21 15.78 3.43 -7.38
N LYS A 22 16.26 4.66 -7.14
CA LYS A 22 15.64 5.66 -6.24
C LYS A 22 14.28 6.18 -6.75
N SER A 23 13.94 5.88 -7.99
CA SER A 23 12.74 6.36 -8.67
C SER A 23 11.98 5.18 -9.28
N LEU A 24 11.15 4.54 -8.46
CA LEU A 24 10.07 3.71 -8.98
C LEU A 24 9.09 4.65 -9.71
N PRO A 25 8.67 4.37 -10.96
CA PRO A 25 7.56 5.09 -11.53
C PRO A 25 6.39 4.91 -10.58
N ARG A 26 5.86 6.05 -10.10
CA ARG A 26 4.64 6.10 -9.30
C ARG A 26 3.63 5.22 -10.02
N ARG A 27 3.36 4.03 -9.47
CA ARG A 27 2.27 3.17 -9.93
C ARG A 27 1.05 4.06 -9.82
N SER A 28 0.63 4.62 -10.95
CA SER A 28 -0.68 5.21 -11.08
C SER A 28 -1.61 4.07 -10.75
N ALA A 29 -2.02 3.99 -9.49
CA ALA A 29 -3.06 3.10 -9.03
C ALA A 29 -4.32 3.59 -9.71
N GLY A 30 -4.47 3.19 -10.97
CA GLY A 30 -5.69 3.30 -11.74
C GLY A 30 -6.69 2.37 -11.09
N ARG A 31 -7.20 2.76 -9.90
CA ARG A 31 -8.47 2.25 -9.41
C ARG A 31 -9.55 3.03 -10.14
N ALA A 32 -9.61 2.83 -11.45
CA ALA A 32 -10.75 3.19 -12.26
C ALA A 32 -11.90 2.29 -11.83
N ARG A 33 -12.65 2.71 -10.81
CA ARG A 33 -14.06 2.35 -10.59
C ARG A 33 -14.80 3.49 -9.91
N SER A 34 -14.72 4.68 -10.51
CA SER A 34 -15.80 5.66 -10.44
C SER A 34 -16.96 5.20 -11.35
N GLY A 35 -17.38 3.95 -11.22
CA GLY A 35 -18.69 3.54 -11.68
C GLY A 35 -19.68 4.22 -10.75
N ALA A 36 -20.12 5.42 -11.11
CA ALA A 36 -21.35 6.00 -10.57
C ALA A 36 -22.52 5.13 -11.04
N GLY A 37 -22.56 3.87 -10.57
CA GLY A 37 -23.79 3.11 -10.56
C GLY A 37 -24.78 3.93 -9.76
N ARG A 38 -26.02 4.02 -10.27
CA ARG A 38 -27.11 4.68 -9.56
C ARG A 38 -27.06 4.25 -8.09
N PRO A 39 -27.14 5.19 -7.13
CA PRO A 39 -27.09 4.85 -5.73
C PRO A 39 -28.19 3.81 -5.47
N ALA A 40 -27.79 2.60 -5.08
CA ALA A 40 -28.74 1.60 -4.62
C ALA A 40 -29.43 2.19 -3.37
N PRO A 41 -30.76 2.02 -3.24
CA PRO A 41 -31.48 2.52 -2.07
C PRO A 41 -30.92 1.96 -0.76
N TRP A 42 -30.31 0.78 -0.81
CA TRP A 42 -29.62 0.13 0.29
C TRP A 42 -28.17 -0.13 -0.08
N HIS A 43 -27.25 0.38 0.73
CA HIS A 43 -25.81 0.11 0.59
C HIS A 43 -25.14 0.18 1.95
N LEU A 44 -23.98 -0.48 2.06
CA LEU A 44 -23.15 -0.39 3.24
C LEU A 44 -22.37 0.93 3.25
N HIS A 45 -22.39 1.60 4.39
CA HIS A 45 -21.63 2.83 4.57
C HIS A 45 -20.13 2.55 4.67
N TRP A 46 -19.46 2.60 3.54
CA TRP A 46 -18.00 2.66 3.51
C TRP A 46 -17.55 4.11 3.57
N PHE A 47 -17.07 4.54 4.73
CA PHE A 47 -16.54 5.88 4.95
C PHE A 47 -15.05 5.97 4.55
N ARG A 48 -14.66 7.07 3.90
CA ARG A 48 -13.27 7.39 3.57
C ARG A 48 -12.93 8.77 4.10
N SER A 49 -11.68 8.99 4.54
CA SER A 49 -11.21 10.31 4.96
C SER A 49 -11.35 11.30 3.79
N ALA A 50 -12.02 12.42 4.07
CA ALA A 50 -12.33 13.48 3.13
C ALA A 50 -11.52 14.76 3.39
N GLY A 51 -10.80 14.83 4.51
CA GLY A 51 -10.00 15.98 4.91
C GLY A 51 -10.21 16.33 6.39
N ALA A 52 -9.62 17.42 6.84
CA ALA A 52 -9.93 18.02 8.13
C ALA A 52 -11.13 18.97 8.00
N ASP A 53 -11.95 19.06 9.04
CA ASP A 53 -12.95 20.11 9.14
C ASP A 53 -12.25 21.47 9.32
N PRO A 54 -12.69 22.54 8.63
CA PRO A 54 -12.03 23.84 8.72
C PRO A 54 -12.31 24.58 10.04
N PHE A 55 -13.33 24.18 10.80
CA PHE A 55 -13.75 24.85 12.03
C PHE A 55 -13.40 24.06 13.29
N SER A 56 -13.14 22.77 13.16
CA SER A 56 -12.78 21.85 14.23
C SER A 56 -11.60 20.99 13.79
N SER A 57 -10.72 20.60 14.69
CA SER A 57 -9.59 19.71 14.38
C SER A 57 -10.03 18.26 14.06
N ALA A 58 -11.32 18.04 13.82
CA ALA A 58 -11.88 16.74 13.50
C ALA A 58 -11.56 16.34 12.05
N THR A 59 -11.32 15.05 11.83
CA THR A 59 -11.22 14.51 10.47
C THR A 59 -12.62 14.26 9.93
N LEU A 60 -12.93 14.75 8.73
CA LEU A 60 -14.18 14.48 8.04
C LEU A 60 -14.10 13.16 7.28
N TYR A 61 -15.17 12.38 7.36
CA TYR A 61 -15.33 11.13 6.64
C TYR A 61 -16.52 11.20 5.70
N ARG A 62 -16.32 10.85 4.43
CA ARG A 62 -17.36 10.86 3.39
C ARG A 62 -17.67 9.44 2.92
N CYS A 63 -18.96 9.12 2.82
CA CYS A 63 -19.45 7.92 2.17
C CYS A 63 -19.72 8.16 0.68
N ARG A 64 -19.70 7.10 -0.13
CA ARG A 64 -19.99 7.18 -1.57
C ARG A 64 -21.39 7.74 -1.88
N CYS A 65 -22.35 7.58 -0.98
CA CYS A 65 -23.70 8.13 -1.10
C CYS A 65 -23.80 9.64 -0.84
N GLY A 66 -22.72 10.29 -0.39
CA GLY A 66 -22.70 11.72 -0.11
C GLY A 66 -22.83 12.08 1.38
N GLN A 67 -23.17 11.13 2.25
CA GLN A 67 -23.17 11.38 3.69
C GLN A 67 -21.76 11.73 4.19
N VAL A 68 -21.65 12.81 4.98
CA VAL A 68 -20.41 13.26 5.64
C VAL A 68 -20.61 13.20 7.15
N ARG A 69 -19.59 12.75 7.88
CA ARG A 69 -19.58 12.68 9.35
C ARG A 69 -18.21 13.14 9.90
N PRO A 70 -18.17 13.87 11.03
CA PRO A 70 -16.94 14.10 11.75
C PRO A 70 -16.45 12.81 12.41
N GLY A 71 -15.14 12.65 12.48
CA GLY A 71 -14.45 11.68 13.33
C GLY A 71 -14.51 12.14 14.78
N PHE A 72 -14.63 11.18 15.69
CA PHE A 72 -14.57 11.38 17.13
C PHE A 72 -13.12 11.35 17.62
#